data_AF-A0A172YKV8-F1
#
_entry.id   AF-A0A172YKV8-F1
#
_cell.length_a   1.000
_cell.length_b   1.000
_cell.length_c   1.000
_cell.angle_alpha   90.00
_cell.angle_beta   90.00
_cell.angle_gamma   90.00
#
_symmetry.space_group_name_H-M   'P 1'
#
loop_
_entity.id
_entity.type
_entity.pdbx_description
1 polymer ?
#
loop_
_entity_poly.entity_id
_entity_poly.type
_entity_poly.pdbx_seq_one_letter_code
_entity_poly.pdbx_strand_id
1 'polypeptide(L)' 'MQQAIIGFHLDDEQHYVAELTCGHNQHVRHMPPWQNRPWVMTEQGRLQKIGVKLNCKLCDEVEFQKNL' A
#
# COMPACT_ATOMS: atom_id res chain seq x y z
N MET A 1 6.66 4.30 8.06
CA MET A 1 7.15 5.55 7.45
C MET A 1 6.25 5.86 6.27
N GLN A 2 5.96 7.14 6.00
CA GLN A 2 5.06 7.52 4.90
C GLN A 2 5.76 7.43 3.54
N GLN A 3 5.25 6.57 2.65
CA GLN A 3 5.85 6.26 1.35
C GLN A 3 4.78 6.40 0.25
N ALA A 4 5.12 7.09 -0.84
CA ALA A 4 4.20 7.32 -1.95
C ALA A 4 3.92 6.02 -2.72
N ILE A 5 2.67 5.81 -3.13
CA ILE A 5 2.30 4.74 -4.05
C ILE A 5 2.80 5.12 -5.45
N ILE A 6 3.51 4.20 -6.11
CA ILE A 6 4.05 4.36 -7.46
C ILE A 6 3.43 3.41 -8.48
N GLY A 7 2.73 2.37 -8.03
CA GLY A 7 2.15 1.36 -8.89
C GLY A 7 1.22 0.42 -8.15
N PHE A 8 0.57 -0.46 -8.92
CA PHE A 8 -0.27 -1.53 -8.40
C PHE A 8 -0.10 -2.79 -9.26
N HIS A 9 -0.13 -3.94 -8.62
CA HIS A 9 -0.29 -5.24 -9.28
C HIS A 9 -1.29 -6.12 -8.53
N LEU A 10 -1.69 -7.21 -9.16
CA LEU A 10 -2.39 -8.31 -8.51
C LEU A 10 -1.35 -9.34 -8.07
N ASP A 11 -1.50 -9.86 -6.85
CA ASP A 11 -0.78 -11.07 -6.44
C ASP A 11 -1.42 -12.33 -7.03
N ASP A 12 -0.84 -13.50 -6.72
CA ASP A 12 -1.31 -14.79 -7.20
C ASP A 12 -2.75 -15.14 -6.75
N GLU A 13 -3.23 -14.50 -5.68
CA GLU A 13 -4.60 -14.63 -5.16
C GLU A 13 -5.56 -13.60 -5.75
N GLN A 14 -5.12 -12.79 -6.73
CA GLN A 14 -5.87 -11.68 -7.31
C GLN A 14 -6.25 -10.59 -6.30
N HIS A 15 -5.41 -10.36 -5.29
CA HIS A 15 -5.53 -9.21 -4.40
C HIS A 15 -4.65 -8.05 -4.87
N TYR A 16 -5.17 -6.83 -4.80
CA TYR A 16 -4.39 -5.64 -5.13
C TYR A 16 -3.29 -5.35 -4.09
N VAL A 17 -2.08 -5.19 -4.61
CA VAL A 17 -0.87 -4.79 -3.91
C VAL A 17 -0.44 -3.42 -4.42
N ALA A 18 -0.21 -2.47 -3.51
CA ALA A 18 0.38 -1.18 -3.83
C ALA A 18 1.91 -1.28 -3.75
N GLU A 19 2.58 -0.82 -4.80
CA GLU A 19 4.03 -0.66 -4.85
C GLU A 19 4.39 0.70 -4.30
N LEU A 20 5.32 0.75 -3.34
CA LEU A 20 5.73 1.98 -2.67
C LEU A 20 7.09 2.45 -3.17
N THR A 21 7.33 3.77 -3.12
CA THR A 21 8.60 4.37 -3.56
C THR A 21 9.84 3.89 -2.80
N CYS A 22 9.69 3.26 -1.64
CA CYS A 22 10.77 2.62 -0.90
C CYS A 22 11.13 1.21 -1.40
N GLY A 23 10.43 0.70 -2.42
CA GLY A 23 10.59 -0.66 -2.96
C GLY A 23 9.78 -1.74 -2.22
N HIS A 24 9.12 -1.41 -1.11
CA HIS A 24 8.25 -2.34 -0.42
C HIS A 24 6.82 -2.36 -1.00
N ASN A 25 6.12 -3.47 -0.73
CA ASN A 25 4.76 -3.69 -1.18
C ASN A 25 3.78 -3.67 0.00
N GLN A 26 2.53 -3.27 -0.27
CA GLN A 26 1.47 -3.28 0.73
C GLN A 26 0.13 -3.69 0.12
N HIS A 27 -0.50 -4.73 0.67
CA HIS A 27 -1.87 -5.10 0.31
C HIS A 27 -2.85 -3.97 0.65
N VAL A 28 -3.71 -3.63 -0.31
CA VAL A 28 -4.68 -2.54 -0.20
C VAL A 28 -6.09 -3.06 -0.42
N ARG A 29 -6.58 -3.88 0.51
CA ARG A 29 -7.90 -4.52 0.38
C ARG A 29 -9.04 -3.60 0.82
N HIS A 30 -10.21 -3.78 0.23
CA HIS A 30 -11.47 -3.22 0.72
C HIS A 30 -12.25 -4.33 1.44
N MET A 31 -12.16 -4.35 2.77
CA MET A 31 -12.82 -5.32 3.64
C MET A 31 -13.52 -4.60 4.81
N PRO A 32 -14.63 -3.88 4.59
CA PRO A 32 -15.40 -3.29 5.69
C PRO A 32 -15.91 -4.37 6.67
N PRO A 33 -15.98 -4.08 7.99
CA PRO A 33 -15.62 -2.81 8.63
C PRO A 33 -14.11 -2.62 8.88
N TRP A 34 -13.30 -3.65 8.68
CA TRP A 34 -11.88 -3.67 9.09
C TRP A 34 -10.99 -2.78 8.22
N GLN A 35 -11.25 -2.68 6.92
CA GLN A 35 -10.46 -1.88 5.97
C GLN A 35 -11.36 -1.20 4.94
N ASN A 36 -11.57 0.11 5.09
CA ASN A 36 -12.39 0.88 4.16
C ASN A 36 -11.54 1.58 3.08
N ARG A 37 -11.27 0.89 1.97
CA ARG A 37 -10.53 1.42 0.82
C ARG A 37 -11.30 1.30 -0.50
N PRO A 38 -12.46 1.95 -0.66
CA PRO A 38 -13.34 1.72 -1.82
C PRO A 38 -12.66 2.10 -3.15
N TRP A 39 -11.68 3.01 -3.10
CA TRP A 39 -10.88 3.42 -4.24
C TRP A 39 -10.09 2.28 -4.90
N VAL A 40 -9.82 1.17 -4.21
CA VAL A 40 -9.07 0.05 -4.82
C VAL A 40 -9.92 -0.75 -5.81
N MET A 41 -11.24 -0.70 -5.65
CA MET A 41 -12.19 -1.52 -6.41
C MET A 41 -12.25 -1.18 -7.89
N THR A 42 -11.78 0.01 -8.30
CA THR A 42 -11.78 0.46 -9.69
C THR A 42 -10.39 0.89 -10.13
N GLU A 43 -10.09 0.72 -11.41
CA GLU A 43 -8.82 1.18 -11.98
C GLU A 43 -8.64 2.69 -11.83
N GLN A 44 -9.67 3.46 -12.15
CA GLN A 44 -9.67 4.91 -11.96
C GLN A 44 -9.37 5.30 -10.51
N GLY A 45 -9.98 4.62 -9.54
CA GLY A 45 -9.74 4.87 -8.12
C GLY A 45 -8.30 4.58 -7.70
N ARG A 46 -7.69 3.51 -8.24
CA ARG A 46 -6.27 3.22 -8.02
C ARG A 46 -5.37 4.27 -8.67
N LEU A 47 -5.64 4.67 -9.91
CA LEU A 47 -4.86 5.71 -10.60
C LEU A 47 -4.89 7.05 -9.85
N GLN A 48 -6.03 7.42 -9.27
CA GLN A 48 -6.16 8.61 -8.42
C GLN A 48 -5.34 8.53 -7.11
N LYS A 49 -4.87 7.35 -6.72
CA LYS A 49 -4.03 7.14 -5.54
C LYS A 49 -2.54 7.09 -5.82
N ILE A 50 -2.11 7.12 -7.08
CA ILE A 50 -0.69 7.31 -7.40
C ILE A 50 -0.22 8.63 -6.76
N GLY A 51 0.94 8.60 -6.11
CA GLY A 51 1.52 9.71 -5.35
C GLY A 51 0.96 9.91 -3.93
N VAL A 52 -0.17 9.30 -3.57
CA VAL A 52 -0.68 9.33 -2.19
C VAL A 52 0.23 8.48 -1.30
N LYS A 53 0.51 8.96 -0.08
CA LYS A 53 1.39 8.26 0.86
C LYS A 53 0.62 7.23 1.70
N LEU A 54 1.21 6.05 1.86
CA LEU A 54 0.80 5.02 2.82
C LEU A 54 1.88 4.84 3.88
N ASN A 55 1.47 4.35 5.06
CA ASN A 55 2.44 3.94 6.07
C ASN A 55 3.04 2.58 5.73
N CYS A 56 4.29 2.56 5.27
CA CYS A 56 5.05 1.34 5.06
C CYS A 56 5.50 0.77 6.41
N LYS A 57 4.96 -0.39 6.78
CA LYS A 57 5.25 -1.10 8.04
C LYS A 57 6.69 -1.62 8.10
N LEU A 58 7.20 -2.18 7.01
CA LEU A 58 8.58 -2.68 6.94
C LEU A 58 9.61 -1.56 7.16
N CYS A 59 9.36 -0.37 6.61
CA CYS A 59 10.21 0.78 6.91
C CYS A 59 10.13 1.22 8.38
N ASP A 60 8.97 1.13 9.03
CA ASP A 60 8.85 1.41 10.47
C ASP A 60 9.60 0.38 11.31
N GLU A 61 9.50 -0.90 10.96
CA GLU A 61 10.17 -2.00 11.68
C GLU A 61 11.70 -1.91 11.56
N VAL A 62 12.23 -1.63 10.37
CA VAL A 62 13.67 -1.42 10.16
C VAL A 62 14.18 -0.21 10.94
N GLU A 63 13.42 0.88 10.97
CA GLU A 63 13.77 2.07 11.76
C GLU A 63 13.80 1.74 13.26
N PHE A 64 12.84 0.96 13.76
CA PHE A 64 12.84 0.52 15.15
C PHE A 64 14.08 -0.31 15.50
N GLN A 65 14.49 -1.25 14.63
CA GLN A 65 15.66 -2.10 14.87
C GLN A 65 17.00 -1.36 14.84
N LYS A 66 17.11 -0.28 14.05
CA LYS A 66 18.34 0.54 14.00
C LYS A 66 18.55 1.40 15.24
N ASN A 67 17.47 1.67 15.98
CA ASN A 67 17.48 2.51 17.16
C ASN A 67 17.55 1.70 18.47
N LEU A 68 17.84 0.39 18.36
CA LEU A 68 18.13 -0.55 19.44
C LEU A 68 19.61 -0.90 19.46
#